data_AF-A0A921GAK3-F1
#
_entry.id   AF-A0A921GAK3-F1
#
_cell.length_a   1.000
_cell.length_b   1.000
_cell.length_c   1.000
_cell.angle_alpha   90.00
_cell.angle_beta   90.00
_cell.angle_gamma   90.00
#
_symmetry.space_group_name_H-M   'P 1'
#
loop_
_entity.id
_entity.type
_entity.pdbx_description
1 polymer ?
#
loop_
_entity_poly.entity_id
_entity_poly.type
_entity_poly.pdbx_seq_one_letter_code
_entity_poly.pdbx_strand_id
1 'polypeptide(L)' 'MKEENRVFIEIPAFTGRNVPIMELSKAIGKDAQFIRIGLQKGILTFGYALKKDNSSEFNYYCPDKKVWEETGYFKGGI' A
#
# COMPACT_ATOMS: atom_id res chain seq x y z
N MET A 1 -29.78 6.89 29.36
CA MET A 1 -28.99 7.41 28.21
C MET A 1 -27.78 6.50 28.12
N LYS A 2 -27.61 5.75 27.02
CA LYS A 2 -26.43 4.89 26.87
C LYS A 2 -25.25 5.81 26.55
N GLU A 3 -24.22 5.83 27.39
CA GLU A 3 -22.98 6.52 27.08
C GLU A 3 -22.40 5.92 25.78
N GLU A 4 -22.30 6.77 24.77
CA GLU A 4 -21.67 6.41 23.51
C GLU A 4 -20.17 6.27 23.76
N ASN A 5 -19.70 5.02 23.85
CA ASN A 5 -18.29 4.74 24.06
C ASN A 5 -17.51 5.11 22.79
N ARG A 6 -16.91 6.31 22.76
CA ARG A 6 -16.13 6.80 21.61
C ARG A 6 -14.72 6.21 21.68
N VAL A 7 -14.33 5.48 20.63
CA VAL A 7 -12.98 4.95 20.49
C VAL A 7 -12.17 5.92 19.64
N PHE A 8 -11.03 6.37 20.16
CA PHE A 8 -10.06 7.18 19.43
C PHE A 8 -8.94 6.26 18.93
N ILE A 9 -8.66 6.33 17.63
CA ILE A 9 -7.60 5.55 16.98
C ILE A 9 -6.51 6.53 16.58
N GLU A 10 -5.29 6.30 17.05
CA GLU A 10 -4.12 7.05 16.58
C GLU A 10 -3.76 6.59 15.16
N ILE A 11 -3.82 7.52 14.21
CA ILE A 11 -3.42 7.28 12.82
C ILE A 11 -1.95 7.65 12.63
N PRO A 12 -1.19 6.87 11.85
CA PRO A 12 0.17 7.26 11.49
C PRO A 12 0.23 8.59 10.73
N ALA A 13 1.34 9.30 10.86
CA ALA A 13 1.60 10.52 10.09
C ALA A 13 1.96 10.16 8.64
N PHE A 14 0.95 10.05 7.78
CA PHE A 14 1.15 9.76 6.36
C PHE A 14 1.83 10.92 5.65
N THR A 15 2.82 10.58 4.81
CA THR A 15 3.61 11.53 4.03
C THR A 15 3.20 11.55 2.56
N GLY A 16 2.44 10.56 2.10
CA GLY A 16 2.17 10.34 0.67
C GLY A 16 3.36 9.68 -0.06
N ARG A 17 4.37 9.17 0.66
CA ARG A 17 5.54 8.53 0.05
C ARG A 17 5.13 7.31 -0.76
N ASN A 18 5.91 7.02 -1.80
CA ASN A 18 5.80 5.75 -2.53
C ASN A 18 6.47 4.64 -1.71
N VAL A 19 5.71 3.62 -1.31
CA VAL A 19 6.23 2.43 -0.64
C VAL A 19 6.81 1.47 -1.69
N PRO A 20 8.11 1.10 -1.60
CA PRO A 20 8.71 0.18 -2.56
C PRO A 20 8.06 -1.21 -2.51
N ILE A 21 7.87 -1.86 -3.66
CA ILE A 21 7.32 -3.23 -3.72
C ILE A 21 8.14 -4.23 -2.89
N MET A 22 9.47 -4.08 -2.83
CA MET A 22 10.31 -4.93 -1.99
C MET A 22 10.02 -4.77 -0.49
N GLU A 23 9.64 -3.57 -0.05
CA GLU A 23 9.23 -3.33 1.33
C GLU A 23 7.86 -3.99 1.59
N LEU A 24 6.90 -3.81 0.67
CA LEU A 24 5.59 -4.45 0.73
C LEU A 24 5.69 -5.98 0.71
N SER A 25 6.58 -6.55 -0.09
CA SER A 25 6.83 -7.99 -0.16
C SER A 25 7.23 -8.54 1.19
N LYS A 26 8.14 -7.86 1.89
CA LYS A 26 8.58 -8.24 3.25
C LYS A 26 7.47 -8.04 4.27
N ALA A 27 6.71 -6.94 4.18
CA ALA A 27 5.63 -6.62 5.10
C ALA A 27 4.44 -7.60 5.00
N ILE A 28 4.03 -7.92 3.77
CA ILE A 28 2.88 -8.81 3.49
C ILE A 28 3.30 -10.29 3.61
N GLY A 29 4.60 -10.60 3.57
CA GLY A 29 5.10 -11.97 3.57
C GLY A 29 4.80 -12.71 2.26
N LYS A 30 4.70 -11.96 1.15
CA LYS A 30 4.43 -12.48 -0.19
C LYS A 30 5.55 -12.08 -1.14
N ASP A 31 5.72 -12.86 -2.19
CA ASP A 31 6.73 -12.57 -3.21
C ASP A 31 6.45 -11.23 -3.92
N ALA A 32 7.51 -10.52 -4.32
CA ALA A 32 7.39 -9.24 -5.01
C ALA A 32 6.64 -9.36 -6.35
N GLN A 33 6.76 -10.49 -7.05
CA GLN A 33 6.04 -10.76 -8.29
C GLN A 33 4.54 -10.93 -8.05
N PHE A 34 4.13 -11.53 -6.91
CA PHE A 34 2.73 -11.59 -6.53
C PHE A 34 2.12 -10.20 -6.41
N ILE A 35 2.82 -9.27 -5.75
CA ILE A 35 2.36 -7.88 -5.60
C ILE A 35 2.29 -7.19 -6.96
N ARG A 36 3.33 -7.34 -7.80
CA ARG A 36 3.35 -6.76 -9.16
C ARG A 36 2.16 -7.22 -9.99
N ILE A 37 1.94 -8.53 -10.08
CA ILE A 37 0.82 -9.11 -10.85
C ILE A 37 -0.52 -8.69 -10.26
N GLY A 38 -0.63 -8.68 -8.93
CA GLY A 38 -1.85 -8.24 -8.23
C GLY A 38 -2.23 -6.79 -8.55
N LEU A 39 -1.25 -5.89 -8.55
CA LEU A 39 -1.44 -4.48 -8.92
C LEU A 39 -1.76 -4.32 -10.41
N GLN A 40 -1.06 -5.05 -11.29
CA GLN A 40 -1.32 -5.02 -12.74
C GLN A 40 -2.73 -5.50 -13.10
N LYS A 41 -3.23 -6.52 -12.39
CA LYS A 41 -4.58 -7.07 -12.58
C LYS A 41 -5.66 -6.26 -11.86
N GLY A 42 -5.29 -5.27 -11.04
CA GLY A 42 -6.23 -4.51 -10.21
C GLY A 42 -6.85 -5.31 -9.07
N ILE A 43 -6.28 -6.46 -8.70
CA ILE A 43 -6.73 -7.28 -7.57
C ILE A 43 -6.30 -6.63 -6.25
N LEU A 44 -5.08 -6.10 -6.22
CA LEU A 44 -4.58 -5.32 -5.09
C LEU A 44 -4.91 -3.86 -5.34
N THR A 45 -5.67 -3.24 -4.45
CA THR A 45 -6.18 -1.87 -4.65
C THR A 45 -5.32 -0.82 -3.95
N PHE A 46 -4.39 -1.23 -3.08
CA PHE A 46 -3.53 -0.32 -2.31
C PHE A 46 -2.48 0.44 -3.12
N GLY A 47 -2.34 0.14 -4.42
CA GLY A 47 -1.40 0.81 -5.29
C GLY A 47 -1.87 0.85 -6.74
N TYR A 48 -1.03 1.43 -7.59
CA TYR A 48 -1.29 1.61 -9.01
C TYR A 48 -0.13 1.01 -9.80
N ALA A 49 -0.46 0.32 -10.89
CA ALA A 49 0.49 -0.14 -11.89
C ALA A 49 0.23 0.59 -13.20
N LEU A 50 1.23 1.27 -13.72
CA LEU A 50 1.20 1.95 -15.01
C LEU A 50 2.15 1.24 -15.96
N LYS A 51 1.64 0.71 -17.07
CA LYS A 51 2.48 0.15 -18.12
C LYS A 51 3.15 1.30 -18.89
N LYS A 52 4.46 1.19 -19.12
CA LYS A 52 5.18 2.16 -19.94
C LYS A 52 4.92 1.87 -21.43
N ASP A 53 4.66 2.91 -22.21
CA ASP A 53 4.40 2.77 -23.65
C ASP A 53 5.56 2.06 -24.36
N ASN A 54 5.23 1.14 -25.27
CA ASN A 54 6.17 0.31 -26.02
C ASN A 54 7.18 -0.50 -25.17
N SER A 55 6.89 -0.75 -23.89
CA SER A 55 7.75 -1.55 -22.99
C SER A 55 6.99 -2.65 -22.27
N SER A 56 7.73 -3.68 -21.84
CA SER A 56 7.28 -4.70 -20.88
C SER A 56 7.41 -4.23 -19.42
N GLU A 57 7.99 -3.04 -19.21
CA GLU A 57 8.17 -2.43 -17.89
C GLU A 57 6.91 -1.76 -17.37
N PHE A 58 6.75 -1.82 -16.05
CA PHE A 58 5.67 -1.17 -15.31
C PHE A 58 6.25 -0.26 -14.25
N ASN A 59 5.66 0.91 -14.10
CA ASN A 59 5.86 1.80 -12.97
C ASN A 59 4.81 1.50 -11.90
N TYR A 60 5.23 1.55 -10.63
CA TYR A 60 4.37 1.26 -9.50
C TYR A 60 4.35 2.45 -8.54
N TYR A 61 3.15 2.82 -8.13
CA TYR A 61 2.93 3.84 -7.12
C TYR A 61 2.03 3.28 -6.02
N CYS A 62 2.57 3.15 -4.82
CA CYS A 62 1.89 2.62 -3.64
C CYS A 62 1.92 3.68 -2.54
N PRO A 63 0.89 4.53 -2.40
CA PRO A 63 0.83 5.55 -1.36
C PRO A 63 0.83 4.91 0.03
N ASP A 64 1.65 5.41 0.94
CA ASP A 64 1.75 4.94 2.33
C ASP A 64 0.40 4.87 3.06
N LYS A 65 -0.47 5.87 2.88
CA LYS A 65 -1.82 5.87 3.44
C LYS A 65 -2.67 4.70 2.96
N LYS A 66 -2.73 4.48 1.64
CA LYS A 66 -3.58 3.45 1.03
C LYS A 66 -3.09 2.04 1.36
N VAL A 67 -1.77 1.87 1.41
CA VAL A 67 -1.13 0.65 1.89
C VAL A 67 -1.53 0.36 3.33
N TRP A 68 -1.48 1.34 4.22
CA TRP A 68 -1.87 1.16 5.61
C TRP A 68 -3.34 0.81 5.77
N GLU A 69 -4.24 1.49 5.03
CA GLU A 69 -5.69 1.23 5.08
C GLU A 69 -6.05 -0.22 4.70
N GLU A 70 -5.38 -0.79 3.69
CA GLU A 70 -5.70 -2.15 3.22
C GLU A 70 -4.91 -3.26 3.90
N THR A 71 -3.67 -2.98 4.33
CA THR A 71 -2.74 -4.01 4.82
C THR A 71 -2.42 -3.88 6.31
N GLY A 72 -2.75 -2.75 6.93
CA GLY A 72 -2.31 -2.40 8.28
C GLY A 72 -0.83 -2.05 8.40
N TYR A 73 -0.05 -2.17 7.32
CA TYR A 73 1.38 -1.88 7.34
C TYR A 73 1.63 -0.38 7.19
N PHE A 74 2.38 0.18 8.14
CA PHE A 74 2.98 1.51 8.00
C PHE A 74 4.41 1.48 8.51
N LYS A 75 5.32 2.04 7.72
CA LYS A 75 6.68 2.37 8.16
C LYS A 75 6.84 3.87 8.08
N GLY A 76 6.98 4.50 9.24
CA GLY A 76 7.18 5.93 9.37
C GLY A 76 8.37 6.40 8.54
N GLY A 77 8.19 7.53 7.86
CA GLY A 77 9.34 8.29 7.38
C GLY A 77 10.09 8.80 8.61
N ILE A 78 11.40 8.53 8.65
CA ILE A 78 12.33 9.23 9.55
C ILE A 78 12.52 10.63 8.97
#